data_AF-A0A526YCN8-F1
#
_entry.id   AF-A0A526YCN8-F1
#
_cell.length_a   1.000
_cell.length_b   1.000
_cell.length_c   1.000
_cell.angle_alpha   90.00
_cell.angle_beta   90.00
_cell.angle_gamma   90.00
#
_symmetry.space_group_name_H-M   'P 1'
#
loop_
_entity.id
_entity.type
_entity.pdbx_description
1 polymer ?
#
loop_
_entity_poly.entity_id
_entity_poly.type
_entity_poly.pdbx_seq_one_letter_code
_entity_poly.pdbx_strand_id
1 'polypeptide(L)'
;MKARRANSRDKILAAAADVARETGPGSLSLDAVASRAGVSKGGLLYNFPTKAKLMQALVEDYLRAFEQALDAARTAGVAGESPLATYIKLSAEHAAESKPSASWIFSAIAEDPDFLTPIKAFRRQVFER
;
A
#
# COMPACT_ATOMS: atom_id res chain seq x y z
N MET A 1 -5.25 -6.19 -25.82
CA MET A 1 -5.43 -6.94 -24.55
C MET A 1 -4.71 -6.36 -23.31
N LYS A 2 -3.90 -5.29 -23.40
CA LYS A 2 -3.17 -4.70 -22.25
C LYS A 2 -4.07 -3.98 -21.23
N ALA A 3 -5.08 -3.24 -21.69
CA ALA A 3 -5.96 -2.42 -20.84
C ALA A 3 -6.83 -3.24 -19.87
N ARG A 4 -7.28 -4.43 -20.26
CA ARG A 4 -8.12 -5.30 -19.40
C ARG A 4 -7.32 -5.95 -18.26
N ARG A 5 -6.02 -6.20 -18.47
CA ARG A 5 -5.11 -6.76 -17.45
C ARG A 5 -4.77 -5.76 -16.36
N ALA A 6 -4.40 -4.53 -16.74
CA ALA A 6 -4.15 -3.45 -15.79
C ALA A 6 -5.38 -3.26 -14.88
N ASN A 7 -6.57 -3.19 -15.49
CA ASN A 7 -7.83 -3.04 -14.77
C ASN A 7 -8.11 -4.19 -13.77
N SER A 8 -7.82 -5.44 -14.11
CA SER A 8 -8.00 -6.56 -13.17
C SER A 8 -7.02 -6.50 -12.00
N ARG A 9 -5.75 -6.17 -12.25
CA ARG A 9 -4.73 -6.10 -11.21
C ARG A 9 -5.04 -4.99 -10.20
N ASP A 10 -5.46 -3.83 -10.69
CA ASP A 10 -5.79 -2.66 -9.86
C ASP A 10 -7.06 -2.91 -9.03
N LYS A 11 -8.08 -3.54 -9.63
CA LYS A 11 -9.28 -3.99 -8.89
C LYS A 11 -8.96 -4.95 -7.75
N ILE A 12 -8.04 -5.88 -7.98
CA ILE A 12 -7.60 -6.82 -6.94
C ILE A 12 -6.88 -6.08 -5.81
N LEU A 13 -6.00 -5.11 -6.12
CA LEU A 13 -5.33 -4.31 -5.09
C LEU A 13 -6.29 -3.45 -4.29
N ALA A 14 -7.24 -2.79 -4.95
CA ALA A 14 -8.27 -2.00 -4.26
C ALA A 14 -9.09 -2.88 -3.31
N ALA A 15 -9.56 -4.04 -3.79
CA ALA A 15 -10.30 -4.99 -2.97
C ALA A 15 -9.45 -5.55 -1.82
N ALA A 16 -8.16 -5.81 -2.04
CA ALA A 16 -7.25 -6.26 -1.00
C ALA A 16 -7.03 -5.20 0.08
N ALA A 17 -6.93 -3.92 -0.30
CA ALA A 17 -6.83 -2.81 0.64
C ALA A 17 -8.10 -2.68 1.50
N ASP A 18 -9.27 -2.84 0.88
CA ASP A 18 -10.56 -2.84 1.60
C ASP A 18 -10.65 -3.98 2.60
N VAL A 19 -10.37 -5.21 2.17
CA VAL A 19 -10.38 -6.39 3.04
C VAL A 19 -9.36 -6.23 4.17
N ALA A 20 -8.13 -5.79 3.87
CA ALA A 20 -7.09 -5.59 4.86
C ALA A 20 -7.48 -4.54 5.92
N ARG A 21 -8.20 -3.48 5.52
CA ARG A 21 -8.75 -2.47 6.43
C ARG A 21 -9.86 -3.00 7.32
N GLU A 22 -10.71 -3.90 6.80
CA GLU A 22 -11.86 -4.44 7.53
C GLU A 22 -11.47 -5.56 8.51
N THR A 23 -10.60 -6.48 8.09
CA THR A 23 -10.32 -7.70 8.85
C THR A 23 -8.95 -7.71 9.52
N GLY A 24 -8.11 -6.72 9.21
CA GLY A 24 -6.67 -6.80 9.41
C GLY A 24 -6.00 -7.74 8.39
N PRO A 25 -4.68 -7.59 8.15
CA PRO A 25 -3.91 -8.34 7.15
C PRO A 25 -3.75 -9.83 7.49
N GLY A 26 -3.71 -10.19 8.78
CA GLY A 26 -3.61 -11.59 9.21
C GLY A 26 -4.80 -12.43 8.80
N SER A 27 -5.97 -11.79 8.81
CA SER A 27 -7.23 -12.38 8.39
C SER A 27 -7.55 -12.13 6.92
N LEU A 28 -6.65 -11.48 6.15
CA LEU A 28 -6.88 -11.26 4.72
C LEU A 28 -6.92 -12.61 3.98
N SER A 29 -8.10 -12.92 3.44
CA SER A 29 -8.37 -14.12 2.66
C SER A 29 -8.36 -13.81 1.17
N LEU A 30 -7.62 -14.63 0.40
CA LEU A 30 -7.62 -14.54 -1.06
C LEU A 30 -9.02 -14.75 -1.66
N ASP A 31 -9.88 -15.54 -1.00
CA ASP A 31 -11.26 -15.76 -1.44
C ASP A 31 -12.12 -14.52 -1.23
N ALA A 32 -11.96 -13.84 -0.09
CA ALA A 32 -12.64 -12.57 0.19
C ALA A 32 -12.20 -11.48 -0.81
N VAL A 33 -10.90 -11.40 -1.11
CA VAL A 33 -10.37 -10.46 -2.11
C VAL A 33 -10.89 -10.78 -3.51
N ALA A 34 -10.86 -12.04 -3.94
CA ALA A 34 -11.33 -12.44 -5.26
C ALA A 34 -12.83 -12.13 -5.44
N SER A 35 -13.63 -12.46 -4.42
CA SER A 35 -15.07 -12.16 -4.38
C SER A 35 -15.33 -10.65 -4.51
N ARG A 36 -14.64 -9.83 -3.71
CA ARG A 36 -14.83 -8.38 -3.72
C ARG A 36 -14.32 -7.71 -5.01
N ALA A 37 -13.22 -8.20 -5.58
CA ALA A 37 -12.71 -7.72 -6.85
C ALA A 37 -13.55 -8.17 -8.06
N GLY A 38 -14.52 -9.07 -7.87
CA GLY A 38 -15.33 -9.64 -8.95
C GLY A 38 -14.52 -10.51 -9.91
N VAL A 39 -13.50 -11.21 -9.41
CA VAL A 39 -12.64 -12.11 -10.19
C VAL A 39 -12.68 -13.53 -9.62
N SER A 40 -12.32 -14.53 -10.43
CA SER A 40 -12.14 -15.89 -9.92
C SER A 40 -10.87 -15.99 -9.08
N LYS A 41 -10.80 -16.97 -8.17
CA LYS A 41 -9.58 -17.28 -7.41
C LYS A 41 -8.38 -17.56 -8.32
N GLY A 42 -8.60 -18.29 -9.42
CA GLY A 42 -7.57 -18.51 -10.44
C GLY A 42 -7.14 -17.22 -11.16
N GLY A 43 -8.08 -16.31 -11.43
CA GLY A 43 -7.79 -14.98 -11.99
C GLY A 43 -6.99 -14.10 -11.03
N LEU A 44 -7.25 -14.19 -9.72
CA LEU A 44 -6.44 -13.53 -8.69
C LEU A 44 -5.04 -14.11 -8.68
N LEU A 45 -4.90 -15.43 -8.55
CA LEU A 45 -3.61 -16.12 -8.46
C LEU A 45 -2.75 -15.93 -9.72
N TYR A 46 -3.38 -15.73 -10.87
CA TYR A 46 -2.69 -15.37 -12.10
C TYR A 46 -1.99 -14.00 -12.00
N ASN A 47 -2.56 -13.04 -11.27
CA ASN A 47 -1.96 -11.71 -11.06
C ASN A 47 -1.03 -11.70 -9.84
N PHE A 48 -1.40 -12.41 -8.78
CA PHE A 48 -0.68 -12.49 -7.51
C PHE A 48 -0.57 -13.95 -7.06
N PRO A 49 0.53 -14.64 -7.41
CA PRO A 49 0.67 -16.09 -7.19
C PRO A 49 0.57 -16.54 -5.74
N THR A 50 0.79 -15.64 -4.78
CA THR A 50 0.72 -15.92 -3.34
C THR A 50 0.11 -14.75 -2.56
N LYS A 51 -0.43 -15.02 -1.36
CA LYS A 51 -0.86 -13.98 -0.41
C LYS A 51 0.28 -12.99 -0.14
N ALA A 52 1.50 -13.49 0.06
CA ALA A 52 2.68 -12.64 0.27
C ALA A 52 2.94 -11.68 -0.91
N LYS A 53 2.79 -12.14 -2.16
CA LYS A 53 2.95 -11.27 -3.34
C LYS A 53 1.85 -10.24 -3.50
N LEU A 54 0.61 -10.58 -3.12
CA LEU A 54 -0.49 -9.61 -3.05
C LEU A 54 -0.20 -8.53 -1.99
N MET A 55 0.20 -8.95 -0.78
CA MET A 55 0.53 -8.04 0.31
C MET A 55 1.72 -7.14 -0.04
N GLN A 56 2.79 -7.70 -0.63
CA GLN A 56 3.93 -6.92 -1.11
C GLN A 56 3.48 -5.83 -2.09
N ALA A 57 2.65 -6.18 -3.08
CA ALA A 57 2.15 -5.22 -4.05
C ALA A 57 1.25 -4.14 -3.44
N LEU A 58 0.50 -4.47 -2.37
CA LEU A 58 -0.27 -3.52 -1.59
C LEU A 58 0.64 -2.47 -0.92
N VAL A 59 1.77 -2.91 -0.36
CA VAL A 59 2.77 -2.03 0.28
C VAL A 59 3.40 -1.12 -0.75
N GLU A 60 3.79 -1.67 -1.89
CA GLU A 60 4.36 -0.88 -2.99
C GLU A 60 3.35 0.17 -3.50
N ASP A 61 2.06 -0.15 -3.56
CA ASP A 61 1.02 0.79 -4.01
C ASP A 61 0.82 1.94 -3.03
N TYR A 62 0.75 1.62 -1.74
CA TYR A 62 0.72 2.62 -0.67
C TYR A 62 1.94 3.53 -0.70
N LEU A 63 3.15 2.97 -0.83
CA LEU A 63 4.38 3.75 -0.86
C LEU A 63 4.45 4.67 -2.08
N ARG A 64 3.96 4.23 -3.25
CA ARG A 64 3.86 5.08 -4.45
C ARG A 64 2.93 6.27 -4.22
N ALA A 65 1.76 6.05 -3.62
CA ALA A 65 0.83 7.14 -3.32
C ALA A 65 1.45 8.13 -2.31
N PHE A 66 2.17 7.62 -1.31
CA PHE A 66 2.87 8.44 -0.34
C PHE A 66 4.04 9.24 -0.96
N GLU A 67 4.81 8.64 -1.87
CA GLU A 67 5.86 9.33 -2.64
C GLU A 67 5.28 10.49 -3.47
N GLN A 68 4.15 10.25 -4.15
CA GLN A 68 3.46 11.29 -4.91
C GLN A 68 2.96 12.44 -4.02
N ALA A 69 2.46 12.12 -2.82
CA ALA A 69 2.05 13.14 -1.85
C ALA A 69 3.25 13.98 -1.35
N LEU A 70 4.40 13.34 -1.11
CA LEU A 70 5.64 14.02 -0.75
C LEU A 70 6.13 14.95 -1.87
N ASP A 71 6.16 14.45 -3.11
CA ASP A 71 6.59 15.24 -4.27
C ASP A 71 5.65 16.44 -4.50
N ALA A 72 4.34 16.23 -4.37
CA ALA A 72 3.35 17.30 -4.45
C ALA A 72 3.55 18.35 -3.35
N ALA A 73 3.76 17.93 -2.10
CA ALA A 73 4.03 18.83 -0.97
C ALA A 73 5.32 19.63 -1.17
N ARG A 74 6.37 19.00 -1.72
CA ARG A 74 7.64 19.66 -2.04
C ARG A 74 7.48 20.69 -3.15
N THR A 75 6.71 20.37 -4.19
CA THR A 75 6.48 21.25 -5.34
C THR A 75 5.56 22.43 -4.99
N ALA A 76 4.63 22.25 -4.05
CA ALA A 76 3.73 23.28 -3.55
C ALA A 76 4.42 24.39 -2.74
N GLY A 77 5.74 24.31 -2.53
CA GLY A 77 6.53 25.46 -2.10
C GLY A 77 6.40 25.80 -0.62
N VAL A 78 6.44 24.80 0.28
CA VAL A 78 6.76 25.07 1.70
C VAL A 78 8.26 25.37 1.79
N ALA A 79 8.66 26.55 1.33
CA ALA A 79 10.04 27.01 1.40
C ALA A 79 10.48 27.07 2.87
N GLY A 80 11.36 26.14 3.26
CA GLY A 80 11.98 26.10 4.59
C GLY A 80 11.56 24.95 5.50
N GLU A 81 10.57 24.12 5.15
CA GLU A 81 10.31 22.89 5.90
C GLU A 81 11.33 21.82 5.53
N SER A 82 11.89 21.13 6.53
CA SER A 82 12.79 20.02 6.29
C SER A 82 12.03 18.84 5.66
N PRO A 83 12.65 18.03 4.78
CA PRO A 83 12.02 16.82 4.23
C PRO A 83 11.46 15.89 5.31
N LEU A 84 12.10 15.86 6.48
CA LEU A 84 11.63 15.12 7.65
C LEU A 84 10.34 15.70 8.24
N ALA A 85 10.21 17.03 8.34
CA ALA A 85 9.00 17.68 8.83
C ALA A 85 7.80 17.38 7.90
N THR A 86 7.98 17.50 6.58
CA THR A 86 6.96 17.17 5.59
C THR A 86 6.56 15.69 5.66
N TYR A 87 7.55 14.78 5.79
CA TYR A 87 7.30 13.35 5.97
C TYR A 87 6.48 13.05 7.23
N ILE A 88 6.86 13.64 8.38
CA ILE A 88 6.16 13.43 9.66
C ILE A 88 4.72 13.95 9.56
N LYS A 89 4.53 15.14 8.98
CA LYS A 89 3.21 15.75 8.81
C LYS A 89 2.29 14.89 7.95
N LEU A 90 2.76 14.47 6.77
CA LEU A 90 1.99 13.57 5.89
C LEU A 90 1.69 12.22 6.53
N SER A 91 2.64 11.67 7.31
CA SER A 91 2.44 10.43 8.05
C SER A 91 1.37 10.59 9.14
N ALA A 92 1.37 11.73 9.85
CA ALA A 92 0.40 12.03 10.89
C ALA A 92 -1.00 12.26 10.30
N GLU A 93 -1.10 12.95 9.17
CA GLU A 93 -2.36 13.15 8.44
C GLU A 93 -2.95 11.80 7.99
N HIS A 94 -2.14 10.92 7.40
CA HIS A 94 -2.55 9.56 7.03
C HIS A 94 -2.98 8.70 8.23
N ALA A 95 -2.33 8.88 9.38
CA ALA A 95 -2.67 8.16 10.61
C ALA A 95 -3.97 8.67 11.25
N ALA A 96 -4.31 9.94 11.03
CA ALA A 96 -5.52 10.58 11.55
C ALA A 96 -6.78 10.30 10.71
N GLU A 97 -6.64 9.69 9.53
CA GLU A 97 -7.78 9.26 8.71
C GLU A 97 -8.67 8.28 9.48
N SER A 98 -9.99 8.39 9.29
CA SER A 98 -10.96 7.51 9.97
C SER A 98 -10.79 6.03 9.64
N LYS A 99 -10.09 5.71 8.55
CA LYS A 99 -9.64 4.36 8.17
C LYS A 99 -8.18 4.44 7.76
N PRO A 100 -7.23 4.43 8.70
CA PRO A 100 -5.85 4.77 8.39
C PRO A 100 -5.28 3.79 7.36
N SER A 101 -4.83 4.31 6.23
CA SER A 101 -4.27 3.51 5.14
C SER A 101 -3.01 2.73 5.56
N ALA A 102 -2.36 3.06 6.67
CA ALA A 102 -1.19 2.34 7.16
C ALA A 102 -1.49 1.27 8.23
N SER A 103 -2.71 1.18 8.76
CA SER A 103 -3.01 0.26 9.88
C SER A 103 -2.78 -1.21 9.53
N TRP A 104 -3.04 -1.59 8.28
CA TRP A 104 -2.74 -2.95 7.81
C TRP A 104 -1.24 -3.20 7.62
N ILE A 105 -0.42 -2.17 7.38
CA ILE A 105 1.03 -2.33 7.27
C ILE A 105 1.60 -2.76 8.61
N PHE A 106 1.19 -2.11 9.70
CA PHE A 106 1.65 -2.44 11.05
C PHE A 106 1.30 -3.86 11.48
N SER A 107 0.11 -4.34 11.11
CA SER A 107 -0.28 -5.72 11.38
C SER A 107 0.44 -6.73 10.46
N ALA A 108 0.77 -6.38 9.21
CA ALA A 108 1.56 -7.25 8.33
C ALA A 108 3.01 -7.41 8.85
N ILE A 109 3.59 -6.35 9.40
CA ILE A 109 4.92 -6.37 10.04
C ILE A 109 4.95 -7.33 11.24
N ALA A 110 3.84 -7.45 11.98
CA ALA A 110 3.74 -8.36 13.10
C ALA A 110 3.73 -9.85 12.67
N GLU A 111 3.35 -10.14 11.42
CA GLU A 111 3.31 -11.50 10.87
C GLU A 111 4.63 -11.91 10.20
N ASP A 112 5.26 -11.00 9.46
CA ASP A 112 6.55 -11.23 8.81
C ASP A 112 7.36 -9.92 8.76
N PRO A 113 8.52 -9.85 9.45
CA PRO A 113 9.40 -8.69 9.45
C PRO A 113 9.90 -8.29 8.06
N ASP A 114 9.95 -9.20 7.09
CA ASP A 114 10.44 -8.92 5.73
C ASP A 114 9.49 -8.00 4.96
N PHE A 115 8.22 -7.85 5.40
CA PHE A 115 7.31 -6.84 4.86
C PHE A 115 7.77 -5.40 5.13
N LEU A 116 8.75 -5.18 6.04
CA LEU A 116 9.40 -3.87 6.21
C LEU A 116 10.36 -3.54 5.08
N THR A 117 10.80 -4.50 4.28
CA THR A 117 11.87 -4.29 3.29
C THR A 117 11.54 -3.16 2.30
N PRO A 118 10.34 -3.08 1.71
CA PRO A 118 9.96 -1.96 0.83
C PRO A 118 9.95 -0.61 1.57
N ILE A 119 9.49 -0.58 2.82
CA ILE A 119 9.40 0.65 3.63
C ILE A 119 10.80 1.17 3.99
N LYS A 120 11.70 0.26 4.37
CA LYS A 120 13.11 0.58 4.65
C LYS A 120 13.81 1.14 3.42
N ALA A 121 13.59 0.52 2.25
CA ALA A 121 14.14 1.00 0.98
C ALA A 121 13.60 2.39 0.61
N PHE A 122 12.29 2.61 0.77
CA PHE A 122 11.65 3.89 0.52
C PHE A 122 12.20 5.02 1.40
N ARG A 123 12.26 4.81 2.72
CA ARG A 123 12.80 5.82 3.66
C ARG A 123 14.23 6.19 3.31
N ARG A 124 15.05 5.21 2.97
CA ARG A 124 16.42 5.43 2.52
C ARG A 124 16.46 6.34 1.29
N GLN A 125 15.65 6.06 0.27
CA GLN A 125 15.57 6.88 -0.94
C GLN A 125 15.08 8.31 -0.68
N VAL A 126 14.14 8.49 0.26
CA VAL A 126 13.60 9.82 0.61
C VAL A 126 14.63 10.68 1.35
N PHE A 127 15.43 10.08 2.24
CA PHE A 127 16.32 10.82 3.16
C PHE A 127 17.81 10.83 2.76
N GLU A 128 18.27 9.94 1.89
CA GLU A 128 19.66 9.92 1.38
C GLU A 128 19.81 10.62 0.02
N ARG A 129 18.80 11.39 -0.41
CA ARG A 129 18.82 12.20 -1.63
C ARG A 129 19.40 13.59 -1.41
#